data_AF-A0A4R7D333-F1
#
_entry.id   AF-A0A4R7D333-F1
#
_cell.length_a   1.000
_cell.length_b   1.000
_cell.length_c   1.000
_cell.angle_alpha   90.00
_cell.angle_beta   90.00
_cell.angle_gamma   90.00
#
_symmetry.space_group_name_H-M   'P 1'
#
loop_
_entity.id
_entity.type
_entity.pdbx_description
1 polymer ?
#
loop_
_entity_poly.entity_id
_entity_poly.type
_entity_poly.pdbx_seq_one_letter_code
_entity_poly.pdbx_strand_id
1 'polypeptide(L)' 'MKVYGKCLKCSNEIAYATSANTRVEFAMQDGKIIKLTCKNCGKINEFHVDKLHAKQSNFAKIGAGVSK' A
#
# COMPACT_ATOMS: atom_id res chain seq x y z
N MET A 1 -0.26 3.33 -7.47
CA MET A 1 -1.23 2.89 -6.45
C MET A 1 -0.88 3.43 -5.05
N LYS A 2 -1.82 3.37 -4.08
CA LYS A 2 -1.49 3.58 -2.66
C LYS A 2 -1.45 2.24 -1.93
N VAL A 3 -0.32 1.94 -1.31
CA VAL A 3 -0.13 0.78 -0.43
C VAL A 3 -0.03 1.25 1.01
N TYR A 4 -0.34 0.35 1.93
CA TYR A 4 -0.40 0.68 3.34
C TYR A 4 0.22 -0.45 4.15
N GLY A 5 0.89 -0.08 5.24
CA GLY A 5 1.48 -1.00 6.21
C GLY A 5 1.22 -0.52 7.64
N LYS A 6 1.36 -1.42 8.61
CA LYS A 6 1.22 -1.06 10.04
C LYS A 6 2.59 -0.88 10.68
N CYS A 7 2.78 0.24 11.39
CA CYS A 7 3.99 0.47 12.16
C CYS A 7 4.14 -0.60 13.27
N LEU A 8 5.33 -1.19 13.39
CA LEU A 8 5.61 -2.21 14.40
C LEU A 8 5.69 -1.66 15.83
N LYS A 9 5.88 -0.35 15.99
CA LYS A 9 6.02 0.31 17.30
C LYS A 9 4.70 0.84 17.85
N CYS A 10 3.93 1.55 17.04
CA CYS A 10 2.72 2.23 17.50
C CYS A 10 1.44 1.74 16.81
N SER A 11 1.53 0.70 15.99
CA SER A 11 0.41 0.12 15.22
C SER A 11 -0.30 1.09 14.27
N ASN A 12 0.26 2.30 14.08
CA ASN A 12 -0.30 3.30 13.19
C ASN A 12 -0.17 2.87 11.72
N GLU A 13 -1.20 3.16 10.93
CA GLU A 13 -1.17 2.92 9.49
C GLU A 13 -0.20 3.90 8.81
N ILE A 14 0.64 3.38 7.93
CA ILE A 14 1.59 4.15 7.14
C ILE A 14 1.18 3.98 5.68
N ALA A 15 0.76 5.08 5.06
CA ALA A 15 0.44 5.12 3.64
C ALA A 15 1.69 5.42 2.81
N TYR A 16 1.88 4.66 1.74
CA TYR A 16 2.92 4.87 0.75
C TYR A 16 2.30 4.96 -0.65
N ALA A 17 2.54 6.08 -1.32
CA ALA A 17 2.08 6.28 -2.70
C ALA A 17 3.21 5.89 -3.65
N THR A 18 2.95 4.93 -4.52
CA THR A 18 3.86 4.52 -5.59
C THR A 18 3.18 4.74 -6.94
N SER A 19 3.94 4.98 -7.99
CA SER A 19 3.43 5.02 -9.37
C SER A 19 3.15 3.63 -9.94
N ALA A 20 3.63 2.57 -9.29
CA ALA A 20 3.37 1.20 -9.73
C ALA A 20 1.87 0.87 -9.77
N ASN A 21 1.47 0.08 -10.77
CA ASN A 21 0.09 -0.39 -10.96
C ASN A 21 -0.09 -1.82 -10.43
N THR A 22 0.97 -2.63 -10.45
CA THR A 22 0.97 -3.99 -9.90
C THR A 22 1.99 -4.16 -8.77
N ARG A 23 1.79 -5.19 -7.94
CA ARG A 23 2.74 -5.56 -6.88
C ARG A 23 4.11 -5.98 -7.46
N VAL A 24 4.11 -6.57 -8.65
CA VAL A 24 5.33 -6.98 -9.36
C VAL A 24 6.11 -5.75 -9.81
N GLU A 25 5.47 -4.80 -10.49
CA GLU A 25 6.10 -3.53 -10.86
C GLU A 25 6.61 -2.79 -9.63
N PHE A 26 5.84 -2.80 -8.54
CA PHE A 26 6.25 -2.16 -7.30
C PHE A 26 7.54 -2.78 -6.74
N ALA A 27 7.63 -4.11 -6.72
CA ALA A 27 8.85 -4.80 -6.30
C ALA A 27 10.04 -4.62 -7.27
N MET A 28 9.77 -4.35 -8.56
CA MET A 28 10.79 -4.03 -9.55
C MET A 28 11.31 -2.57 -9.42
N GLN A 29 10.43 -1.62 -9.06
CA GLN A 29 10.79 -0.20 -8.93
C GLN A 29 11.46 0.10 -7.58
N ASP A 30 10.80 -0.26 -6.48
CA ASP A 30 11.25 0.07 -5.12
C ASP A 30 12.03 -1.07 -4.44
N GLY A 31 12.07 -2.24 -5.08
CA GLY A 31 12.68 -3.45 -4.53
C GLY A 31 11.72 -4.28 -3.67
N LYS A 32 12.17 -5.47 -3.24
CA LYS A 32 11.34 -6.40 -2.44
C LYS A 32 11.11 -5.93 -1.00
N ILE A 33 12.02 -5.11 -0.46
CA ILE A 33 11.98 -4.54 0.88
C ILE A 33 11.94 -3.03 0.73
N ILE A 34 10.97 -2.37 1.34
CA ILE A 34 10.90 -0.92 1.40
C ILE A 34 11.09 -0.43 2.83
N LYS A 35 11.69 0.74 2.99
CA LYS A 35 11.85 1.38 4.29
C LYS A 35 10.86 2.53 4.41
N LEU A 36 9.92 2.43 5.33
CA LEU A 36 8.92 3.45 5.59
C LEU A 36 9.09 4.05 6.98
N THR A 37 9.21 5.37 7.02
CA THR A 37 9.25 6.12 8.26
C THR A 37 7.83 6.41 8.74
N CYS A 38 7.51 5.97 9.95
CA CYS A 38 6.21 6.27 10.56
C CYS A 38 6.16 7.74 10.96
N LYS A 39 5.27 8.52 10.34
CA LYS A 39 5.07 9.94 10.70
C LYS A 39 4.50 10.15 12.11
N ASN A 40 3.86 9.13 12.69
CA ASN A 40 3.28 9.19 14.03
C ASN A 40 4.32 9.05 15.15
N CYS A 41 5.30 8.15 15.01
CA CYS A 41 6.28 7.86 16.07
C CYS A 41 7.75 8.04 15.67
N GLY A 42 8.02 8.40 14.42
CA GLY A 42 9.38 8.58 13.88
C GLY A 42 10.16 7.27 13.64
N LYS A 43 9.59 6.10 13.94
CA LYS A 43 10.27 4.81 13.73
C LYS A 43 10.38 4.48 12.24
N ILE A 44 11.57 4.10 11.80
CA ILE A 44 11.82 3.50 10.48
C ILE A 44 11.43 2.02 10.56
N ASN A 45 10.54 1.58 9.67
CA ASN A 45 10.06 0.21 9.58
C ASN A 45 10.43 -0.33 8.20
N GLU A 46 10.93 -1.55 8.14
CA GLU A 46 11.24 -2.23 6.89
C GLU A 46 10.13 -3.23 6.59
N PHE A 47 9.45 -3.02 5.47
CA PHE A 47 8.33 -3.86 5.05
C PHE A 47 8.71 -4.61 3.78
N HIS A 48 8.44 -5.91 3.77
CA HIS A 48 8.43 -6.64 2.51
C HIS A 48 7.22 -6.18 1.69
N VAL A 49 7.38 -6.00 0.38
CA VAL A 49 6.29 -5.59 -0.53
C VAL A 49 5.05 -6.49 -0.40
N ASP A 50 5.27 -7.77 -0.08
CA ASP A 50 4.21 -8.75 0.16
C ASP A 50 3.38 -8.48 1.44
N LYS A 51 3.97 -7.84 2.45
CA LYS A 51 3.31 -7.47 3.71
C LYS A 51 2.48 -6.19 3.59
N LEU A 52 2.64 -5.44 2.50
CA LEU A 52 1.89 -4.21 2.26
C LEU A 52 0.61 -4.53 1.52
N HIS A 53 -0.50 -3.98 1.98
CA HIS A 53 -1.76 -4.12 1.29
C HIS A 53 -2.05 -2.89 0.42
N ALA A 54 -2.34 -3.12 -0.85
CA ALA A 54 -2.88 -2.10 -1.72
C ALA A 54 -4.38 -1.94 -1.41
N LYS A 55 -4.80 -0.73 -1.03
CA LYS A 55 -6.23 -0.44 -0.97
C LYS A 55 -6.63 0.02 -2.37
N GLN A 56 -7.16 -0.89 -3.17
CA GLN A 56 -7.81 -0.48 -4.42
C GLN A 56 -8.98 0.42 -4.03
N SER A 57 -8.95 1.68 -4.46
CA SER A 57 -10.14 2.54 -4.42
C SER A 57 -11.22 1.80 -5.19
N ASN A 58 -12.29 1.44 -4.51
CA ASN A 58 -13.42 0.69 -5.05
C ASN A 58 -14.26 1.58 -5.99
N PHE A 59 -13.63 2.22 -6.97
CA PHE A 59 -14.32 2.98 -8.03
C PHE A 59 -14.74 2.06 -9.19
N ALA A 60 -14.69 0.75 -8.99
CA ALA A 60 -15.15 -0.25 -9.95
C ALA A 60 -16.11 -1.19 -9.23
N LYS A 61 -17.37 -0.75 -9.07
CA LYS A 61 -18.60 -1.56 -9.05
C LYS A 61 -19.83 -0.69 -8.69
N ILE A 62 -20.06 0.37 -9.44
CA ILE A 62 -21.44 0.80 -9.76
C ILE A 62 -21.54 0.78 -11.28
N GLY A 63 -22.41 -0.05 -11.83
CA GLY A 63 -22.56 -0.23 -13.29
C GLY A 63 -22.54 -1.68 -13.79
N ALA A 64 -22.57 -2.68 -12.92
CA ALA A 64 -23.03 -4.03 -13.28
C ALA A 64 -24.33 -4.28 -12.53
N GLY A 65 -25.42 -3.71 -13.04
CA GLY A 65 -26.75 -3.77 -12.43
C GLY A 65 -27.82 -3.37 -13.44
N VAL A 66 -28.30 -4.39 -14.14
CA VAL A 66 -29.51 -4.53 -14.96
C VAL A 66 -30.62 -3.47 -14.74
N SER A 67 -31.15 -2.93 -15.85
CA SER A 67 -32.49 -2.37 -16.09
C SER A 67 -32.45 -1.86 -17.54
N LYS A 68 -33.14 -2.38 -18.55
CA LYS A 68 -34.47 -2.99 -18.68
C LYS A 68 -34.48 -3.82 -19.96
#